data_AF-A0A9D7USR6-F1
#
_entry.id   AF-A0A9D7USR6-F1
#
_cell.length_a   1.000
_cell.length_b   1.000
_cell.length_c   1.000
_cell.angle_alpha   90.00
_cell.angle_beta   90.00
_cell.angle_gamma   90.00
#
_symmetry.space_group_name_H-M   'P 1'
#
loop_
_entity.id
_entity.type
_entity.pdbx_description
1 polymer ?
#
loop_
_entity_poly.entity_id
_entity_poly.type
_entity_poly.pdbx_seq_one_letter_code
_entity_poly.pdbx_strand_id
1 'polypeptide(L)'
;MLAHWCRKMDFKKPIMPKKSIRYLLLFIATLAGLLTSLNGYADLLWAMVILLVCSLLLFVSHRLYNLANWIDPVIMFIVSYVTFVVVGIIGTKWFNLDLHAATLIAVLLGLTVFLGGALFADLLASPHRKLRLKRLVMVDYSYSQREFWWAWFFFLIGFFFLLIYYALVGTIPFLAENAESLRVGAVGGLGYLLIAGFAFLNVSTTFLVGMNAKRRKAHFLLVAGGLLITTSLLLVGVGYRMPAVRVMLSGFIVYHFIRYAHIPKRSLGILILTLIILLGVAGFYRLYGQFLQTPADIEFTLRRTIWSIFVRYLYVLDLVVRFFPEDHAYLYGSSYLISAQVLLPGTQQHFGYWLVEKMGLILSSPGPVDPTIVGEFYANFGWVGIVLGMSLLGFVLRASYRRLINSQTITIARLIFISLISTSIIGIAASGVVLVLMFDLLPIIIVFALYQLCVRLRVVKTAPRRKVAQI
;
A
#
# COMPACT_ATOMS: atom_id res chain seq x y z
N MET A 1 -9.03 -29.01 -25.86
CA MET A 1 -7.72 -28.64 -25.30
C MET A 1 -7.80 -27.86 -23.97
N LEU A 2 -8.63 -26.83 -23.83
CA LEU A 2 -8.85 -26.09 -22.55
C LEU A 2 -9.43 -26.95 -21.40
N ALA A 3 -10.31 -27.91 -21.71
CA ALA A 3 -10.85 -28.85 -20.73
C ALA A 3 -9.82 -29.85 -20.18
N HIS A 4 -8.72 -30.10 -20.91
CA HIS A 4 -7.66 -31.00 -20.47
C HIS A 4 -6.66 -30.29 -19.52
N TRP A 5 -6.45 -28.98 -19.70
CA TRP A 5 -5.63 -28.16 -18.81
C TRP A 5 -6.29 -27.88 -17.45
N CYS A 6 -7.63 -27.75 -17.40
CA CYS A 6 -8.35 -27.60 -16.13
C CYS A 6 -8.32 -28.85 -15.24
N ARG A 7 -8.04 -30.04 -15.80
CA ARG A 7 -8.08 -31.31 -15.07
C ARG A 7 -6.78 -31.68 -14.35
N LYS A 8 -5.67 -30.98 -14.59
CA LYS A 8 -4.34 -31.30 -14.04
C LYS A 8 -3.87 -30.41 -12.87
N MET A 9 -4.69 -29.47 -12.40
CA MET A 9 -4.42 -28.66 -11.21
C MET A 9 -5.25 -29.13 -10.00
N ASP A 10 -5.06 -30.38 -9.58
CA ASP A 10 -5.61 -30.88 -8.31
C ASP A 10 -4.83 -30.33 -7.12
N PHE A 11 -5.12 -29.08 -6.75
CA PHE A 11 -4.72 -28.56 -5.44
C PHE A 11 -5.62 -29.18 -4.37
N LYS A 12 -5.07 -30.10 -3.57
CA LYS A 12 -5.71 -30.67 -2.38
C LYS A 12 -6.46 -29.60 -1.59
N LYS A 13 -7.78 -29.80 -1.42
CA LYS A 13 -8.71 -28.93 -0.69
C LYS A 13 -8.19 -28.65 0.74
N PRO A 14 -7.97 -27.39 1.15
CA PRO A 14 -7.84 -27.08 2.56
C PRO A 14 -9.26 -26.98 3.14
N ILE A 15 -9.71 -28.03 3.81
CA ILE A 15 -10.82 -27.95 4.76
C ILE A 15 -10.25 -27.19 5.96
N MET A 16 -10.79 -26.02 6.30
CA MET A 16 -10.48 -25.39 7.59
C MET A 16 -11.02 -26.30 8.70
N PRO A 17 -10.18 -26.91 9.54
CA PRO A 17 -10.68 -27.69 10.66
C PRO A 17 -11.22 -26.71 11.71
N LYS A 18 -12.37 -27.01 12.34
CA LYS A 18 -12.87 -26.30 13.55
C LYS A 18 -11.78 -26.14 14.64
N LYS A 19 -10.71 -26.94 14.57
CA LYS A 19 -9.53 -26.88 15.43
C LYS A 19 -8.74 -25.56 15.32
N SER A 20 -8.64 -24.91 14.16
CA SER A 20 -7.82 -23.69 14.02
C SER A 20 -8.36 -22.46 14.76
N ILE A 21 -9.69 -22.36 14.93
CA ILE A 21 -10.29 -21.30 15.76
C ILE A 21 -10.06 -21.57 17.26
N ARG A 22 -10.13 -22.84 17.68
CA ARG A 22 -9.81 -23.24 19.06
C ARG A 22 -8.33 -23.00 19.40
N TYR A 23 -7.40 -23.27 18.49
CA TYR A 23 -5.97 -22.97 18.72
C TYR A 23 -5.69 -21.47 18.81
N LEU A 24 -6.41 -20.63 18.05
CA LEU A 24 -6.29 -19.18 18.17
C LEU A 24 -6.77 -18.68 19.54
N LEU A 25 -7.92 -19.16 20.01
CA LEU A 25 -8.46 -18.79 21.33
C LEU A 25 -7.59 -19.32 22.48
N LEU A 26 -7.11 -20.57 22.38
CA LEU A 26 -6.22 -21.16 23.39
C LEU A 26 -4.89 -20.41 23.45
N PHE A 27 -4.37 -19.96 22.30
CA PHE A 27 -3.15 -19.17 22.21
C PHE A 27 -3.32 -17.78 22.84
N ILE A 28 -4.44 -17.10 22.60
CA ILE A 28 -4.75 -15.80 23.24
C ILE A 28 -4.77 -15.97 24.77
N ALA A 29 -5.33 -17.07 25.28
CA ALA A 29 -5.37 -17.37 26.70
C ALA A 29 -3.99 -17.71 27.29
N THR A 30 -3.16 -18.51 26.61
CA THR A 30 -1.80 -18.81 27.08
C THR A 30 -0.86 -17.60 26.99
N LEU A 31 -1.05 -16.73 26.01
CA LEU A 31 -0.33 -15.47 25.90
C LEU A 31 -0.62 -14.57 27.11
N ALA A 32 -1.89 -14.43 27.50
CA ALA A 32 -2.30 -13.65 28.66
C ALA A 32 -1.66 -14.18 29.96
N GLY A 33 -1.54 -15.50 30.12
CA GLY A 33 -0.89 -16.12 31.28
C GLY A 33 0.64 -16.01 31.29
N LEU A 34 1.30 -15.98 30.13
CA LEU A 34 2.75 -15.81 30.06
C LEU A 34 3.17 -14.38 30.44
N LEU A 35 2.37 -13.40 30.03
CA LEU A 35 2.59 -11.96 30.28
C LEU A 35 2.54 -11.57 31.76
N THR A 36 1.86 -12.35 32.60
CA THR A 36 1.78 -12.09 34.05
C THR A 36 3.00 -12.58 34.85
N SER A 37 3.95 -13.30 34.23
CA SER A 37 4.94 -14.10 35.00
C SER A 37 6.40 -13.61 34.99
N LEU A 38 6.79 -12.57 34.24
CA LEU A 38 8.21 -12.26 33.99
C LEU A 38 8.52 -10.75 34.08
N ASN A 39 9.00 -10.30 35.25
CA ASN A 39 9.22 -8.88 35.59
C ASN A 39 10.68 -8.35 35.47
N GLY A 40 11.63 -9.09 34.87
CA GLY A 40 13.06 -8.70 34.87
C GLY A 40 13.74 -8.41 33.53
N TYR A 41 13.19 -8.89 32.41
CA TYR A 41 13.71 -8.70 31.04
C TYR A 41 12.63 -8.17 30.10
N ALA A 42 11.80 -7.27 30.63
CA ALA A 42 10.50 -6.93 30.09
C ALA A 42 10.57 -6.60 28.58
N ASP A 43 11.43 -5.67 28.15
CA ASP A 43 11.35 -5.15 26.79
C ASP A 43 11.74 -6.16 25.71
N LEU A 44 12.78 -6.96 25.95
CA LEU A 44 13.18 -8.01 25.02
C LEU A 44 12.13 -9.13 24.96
N LEU A 45 11.59 -9.50 26.12
CA LEU A 45 10.53 -10.50 26.20
C LEU A 45 9.27 -10.02 25.49
N TRP A 46 8.84 -8.78 25.71
CA TRP A 46 7.70 -8.15 25.04
C TRP A 46 7.90 -8.14 23.53
N ALA A 47 9.08 -7.73 23.05
CA ALA A 47 9.40 -7.77 21.62
C ALA A 47 9.29 -9.20 21.05
N MET A 48 9.84 -10.21 21.74
CA MET A 48 9.73 -11.61 21.32
C MET A 48 8.30 -12.11 21.29
N VAL A 49 7.50 -11.79 22.31
CA VAL A 49 6.09 -12.14 22.41
C VAL A 49 5.30 -11.51 21.26
N ILE A 50 5.53 -10.23 20.96
CA ILE A 50 4.86 -9.53 19.85
C ILE A 50 5.22 -10.15 18.51
N LEU A 51 6.51 -10.44 18.28
CA LEU A 51 6.95 -11.09 17.05
C LEU A 51 6.34 -12.48 16.89
N LEU A 52 6.20 -13.24 17.98
CA LEU A 52 5.53 -14.55 17.98
C LEU A 52 4.05 -14.41 17.63
N VAL A 53 3.33 -13.48 18.24
CA VAL A 53 1.90 -13.22 17.98
C VAL A 53 1.69 -12.76 16.54
N CYS A 54 2.48 -11.80 16.07
CA CYS A 54 2.44 -11.33 14.68
C CYS A 54 2.74 -12.48 13.69
N SER A 55 3.69 -13.35 14.01
CA SER A 55 3.99 -14.55 13.20
C SER A 55 2.80 -15.51 13.14
N LEU A 56 2.12 -15.72 14.27
CA LEU A 56 0.90 -16.54 14.31
C LEU A 56 -0.24 -15.88 13.50
N LEU A 57 -0.45 -14.57 13.65
CA LEU A 57 -1.46 -13.82 12.90
C LEU A 57 -1.18 -13.85 11.40
N LEU A 58 0.09 -13.76 10.98
CA LEU A 58 0.51 -13.95 9.59
C LEU A 58 0.25 -15.37 9.10
N PHE A 59 0.53 -16.39 9.92
CA PHE A 59 0.22 -17.77 9.59
C PHE A 59 -1.29 -17.98 9.40
N VAL A 60 -2.11 -17.45 10.30
CA VAL A 60 -3.58 -17.48 10.20
C VAL A 60 -4.05 -16.75 8.94
N SER A 61 -3.51 -15.56 8.68
CA SER A 61 -3.79 -14.77 7.47
C SER A 61 -3.38 -15.52 6.20
N HIS A 62 -2.25 -16.23 6.21
CA HIS A 62 -1.83 -17.06 5.08
C HIS A 62 -2.79 -18.22 4.83
N ARG A 63 -3.26 -18.88 5.90
CA ARG A 63 -4.25 -19.96 5.80
C ARG A 63 -5.60 -19.47 5.29
N LEU A 64 -6.04 -18.29 5.74
CA LEU A 64 -7.31 -17.69 5.36
C LEU A 64 -7.26 -17.09 3.95
N TYR A 65 -6.36 -16.13 3.73
CA TYR A 65 -6.41 -15.22 2.59
C TYR A 65 -5.30 -15.47 1.57
N ASN A 66 -4.35 -16.37 1.87
CA ASN A 66 -3.13 -16.62 1.10
C ASN A 66 -2.29 -15.34 0.95
N LEU A 67 -1.25 -15.18 1.78
CA LEU A 67 -0.32 -14.02 1.72
C LEU A 67 0.36 -13.82 0.34
N ALA A 68 0.28 -14.79 -0.58
CA ALA A 68 0.73 -14.62 -1.96
C ALA A 68 -0.32 -13.96 -2.89
N ASN A 69 -1.51 -13.63 -2.39
CA ASN A 69 -2.55 -12.94 -3.13
C ASN A 69 -2.40 -11.41 -3.01
N TRP A 70 -1.42 -10.85 -3.72
CA TRP A 70 -1.07 -9.42 -3.67
C TRP A 70 -2.12 -8.50 -4.32
N ILE A 71 -3.19 -9.06 -4.90
CA ILE A 71 -4.35 -8.30 -5.38
C ILE A 71 -5.41 -8.16 -4.28
N ASP A 72 -5.27 -8.85 -3.15
CA ASP A 72 -6.20 -8.66 -2.02
C ASP A 72 -5.72 -7.45 -1.17
N PRO A 73 -6.53 -6.38 -1.05
CA PRO A 73 -6.14 -5.20 -0.28
C PRO A 73 -5.94 -5.52 1.21
N VAL A 74 -6.60 -6.56 1.74
CA VAL A 74 -6.38 -7.03 3.12
C VAL A 74 -4.98 -7.60 3.27
N ILE A 75 -4.51 -8.39 2.29
CA ILE A 75 -3.16 -8.94 2.30
C ILE A 75 -2.12 -7.83 2.17
N MET A 76 -2.35 -6.88 1.25
CA MET A 76 -1.46 -5.73 1.09
C MET A 76 -1.35 -4.91 2.37
N PHE A 77 -2.46 -4.65 3.05
CA PHE A 77 -2.45 -3.97 4.34
C PHE A 77 -1.69 -4.76 5.41
N ILE A 78 -1.93 -6.07 5.55
CA ILE A 78 -1.23 -6.88 6.56
C ILE A 78 0.28 -6.89 6.29
N VAL A 79 0.69 -7.08 5.04
CA VAL A 79 2.10 -7.10 4.66
C VAL A 79 2.74 -5.73 4.90
N SER A 80 2.10 -4.64 4.51
CA SER A 80 2.62 -3.29 4.74
C SER A 80 2.65 -2.94 6.22
N TYR A 81 1.62 -3.30 6.99
CA TYR A 81 1.55 -3.09 8.42
C TYR A 81 2.66 -3.81 9.18
N VAL A 82 2.86 -5.11 8.88
CA VAL A 82 3.97 -5.87 9.48
C VAL A 82 5.32 -5.27 9.06
N THR A 83 5.47 -4.93 7.79
CA THR A 83 6.72 -4.35 7.28
C THR A 83 7.03 -3.03 7.97
N PHE A 84 6.11 -2.06 7.97
CA PHE A 84 6.39 -0.71 8.44
C PHE A 84 6.34 -0.56 9.96
N VAL A 85 5.57 -1.41 10.66
CA VAL A 85 5.35 -1.24 12.11
C VAL A 85 6.02 -2.37 12.91
N VAL A 86 5.79 -3.63 12.55
CA VAL A 86 6.26 -4.77 13.35
C VAL A 86 7.76 -5.02 13.18
N VAL A 87 8.29 -4.95 11.94
CA VAL A 87 9.74 -5.09 11.70
C VAL A 87 10.53 -3.96 12.39
N GLY A 88 9.92 -2.79 12.57
CA GLY A 88 10.51 -1.67 13.32
C GLY A 88 10.93 -2.05 14.75
N ILE A 89 10.22 -3.00 15.39
CA ILE A 89 10.52 -3.48 16.75
C ILE A 89 11.91 -4.11 16.82
N ILE A 90 12.37 -4.76 15.75
CA ILE A 90 13.71 -5.35 15.70
C ILE A 90 14.76 -4.25 15.63
N GLY A 91 14.45 -3.14 14.96
CA GLY A 91 15.34 -2.02 14.77
C GLY A 91 15.50 -1.13 16.01
N THR A 92 14.53 -1.10 16.94
CA THR A 92 14.53 -0.14 18.05
C THR A 92 15.77 -0.20 18.91
N LYS A 93 16.28 -1.40 19.21
CA LYS A 93 17.55 -1.57 19.94
C LYS A 93 18.75 -0.98 19.22
N TRP A 94 18.80 -1.09 17.89
CA TRP A 94 19.91 -0.53 17.11
C TRP A 94 19.89 1.01 17.09
N PHE A 95 18.74 1.61 17.41
CA PHE A 95 18.56 3.06 17.52
C PHE A 95 18.40 3.55 18.96
N ASN A 96 18.61 2.70 19.97
CA ASN A 96 18.41 3.01 21.39
C ASN A 96 17.04 3.65 21.66
N LEU A 97 15.99 3.12 21.04
CA LEU A 97 14.62 3.57 21.26
C LEU A 97 13.94 2.69 22.30
N ASP A 98 13.61 3.31 23.43
CA ASP A 98 12.78 2.69 24.46
C ASP A 98 11.30 2.95 24.14
N LEU A 99 10.57 1.89 23.81
CA LEU A 99 9.15 1.96 23.46
C LEU A 99 8.27 1.73 24.69
N HIS A 100 7.16 2.44 24.78
CA HIS A 100 6.17 2.20 25.82
C HIS A 100 5.43 0.88 25.56
N ALA A 101 5.12 0.14 26.63
CA ALA A 101 4.33 -1.08 26.54
C ALA A 101 2.95 -0.83 25.88
N ALA A 102 2.36 0.34 26.09
CA ALA A 102 1.12 0.77 25.44
C ALA A 102 1.25 0.77 23.91
N THR A 103 2.35 1.29 23.36
CA THR A 103 2.63 1.30 21.92
C THR A 103 2.65 -0.11 21.36
N LEU A 104 3.34 -1.01 22.04
CA LEU A 104 3.44 -2.42 21.67
C LEU A 104 2.08 -3.13 21.68
N ILE A 105 1.24 -2.85 22.69
CA ILE A 105 -0.13 -3.35 22.79
C ILE A 105 -0.99 -2.78 21.65
N ALA A 106 -0.87 -1.50 21.33
CA ALA A 106 -1.59 -0.85 20.24
C ALA A 106 -1.29 -1.51 18.89
N VAL A 107 -0.03 -1.89 18.65
CA VAL A 107 0.38 -2.61 17.43
C VAL A 107 -0.32 -3.97 17.31
N LEU A 108 -0.27 -4.76 18.38
CA LEU A 108 -0.90 -6.09 18.41
C LEU A 108 -2.42 -6.02 18.29
N LEU A 109 -3.03 -5.12 19.05
CA LEU A 109 -4.48 -4.91 19.07
C LEU A 109 -4.97 -4.47 17.69
N GLY A 110 -4.28 -3.50 17.08
CA GLY A 110 -4.62 -3.00 15.75
C GLY A 110 -4.65 -4.11 14.69
N LEU A 111 -3.60 -4.94 14.60
CA LEU A 111 -3.56 -6.04 13.63
C LEU A 111 -4.61 -7.13 13.92
N THR A 112 -4.79 -7.47 15.20
CA THR A 112 -5.75 -8.52 15.62
C THR A 112 -7.18 -8.11 15.29
N VAL A 113 -7.56 -6.89 15.63
CA VAL A 113 -8.91 -6.38 15.43
C VAL A 113 -9.18 -6.10 13.94
N PHE A 114 -8.17 -5.64 13.18
CA PHE A 114 -8.26 -5.56 11.72
C PHE A 114 -8.60 -6.92 11.08
N LEU A 115 -7.90 -7.98 11.48
CA LEU A 115 -8.18 -9.33 11.01
C LEU A 115 -9.57 -9.80 11.44
N GLY A 116 -9.99 -9.47 12.66
CA GLY A 116 -11.34 -9.71 13.17
C GLY A 116 -12.41 -9.08 12.29
N GLY A 117 -12.24 -7.81 11.91
CA GLY A 117 -13.15 -7.08 11.01
C GLY A 117 -13.22 -7.70 9.61
N ALA A 118 -12.06 -8.09 9.04
CA ALA A 118 -12.02 -8.80 7.75
C ALA A 118 -12.73 -10.17 7.82
N LEU A 119 -12.53 -10.91 8.90
CA LEU A 119 -13.23 -12.18 9.15
C LEU A 119 -14.74 -11.97 9.31
N PHE A 120 -15.16 -10.91 9.98
CA PHE A 120 -16.56 -10.56 10.15
C PHE A 120 -17.25 -10.28 8.81
N ALA A 121 -16.61 -9.52 7.91
CA ALA A 121 -17.09 -9.34 6.53
C ALA A 121 -17.26 -10.68 5.79
N ASP A 122 -16.33 -11.60 6.03
CA ASP A 122 -16.35 -12.93 5.42
C ASP A 122 -17.52 -13.80 5.91
N LEU A 123 -17.85 -13.70 7.20
CA LEU A 123 -18.97 -14.39 7.84
C LEU A 123 -20.32 -13.86 7.34
N LEU A 124 -20.51 -12.53 7.31
CA LEU A 124 -21.76 -11.91 6.85
C LEU A 124 -22.09 -12.25 5.40
N ALA A 125 -21.08 -12.29 4.52
CA ALA A 125 -21.29 -12.56 3.11
C ALA A 125 -21.44 -14.06 2.78
N SER A 126 -21.25 -14.98 3.73
CA SER A 126 -21.38 -16.43 3.47
C SER A 126 -21.89 -17.21 4.68
N PRO A 127 -23.09 -16.91 5.21
CA PRO A 127 -23.61 -17.53 6.44
C PRO A 127 -23.80 -19.06 6.32
N HIS A 128 -24.01 -19.59 5.10
CA HIS A 128 -24.30 -21.02 4.86
C HIS A 128 -23.34 -21.75 3.92
N ARG A 129 -22.30 -21.09 3.40
CA ARG A 129 -21.25 -21.75 2.59
C ARG A 129 -20.00 -21.91 3.43
N LYS A 130 -19.51 -23.15 3.59
CA LYS A 130 -18.14 -23.43 4.07
C LYS A 130 -17.21 -22.43 3.39
N LEU A 131 -16.51 -21.59 4.18
CA LEU A 131 -15.60 -20.53 3.74
C LEU A 131 -14.66 -21.05 2.62
N ARG A 132 -15.09 -20.97 1.36
CA ARG A 132 -14.28 -21.34 0.19
C ARG A 132 -13.43 -20.12 -0.14
N LEU A 133 -12.39 -19.93 0.66
CA LEU A 133 -11.52 -18.75 0.63
C LEU A 133 -10.57 -18.70 -0.59
N LYS A 134 -10.31 -19.84 -1.24
CA LYS A 134 -9.52 -19.89 -2.48
C LYS A 134 -10.45 -19.96 -3.68
N ARG A 135 -10.78 -18.80 -4.26
CA ARG A 135 -11.45 -18.71 -5.55
C ARG A 135 -10.39 -18.56 -6.63
N LEU A 136 -10.28 -19.54 -7.52
CA LEU A 136 -9.57 -19.35 -8.78
C LEU A 136 -10.39 -18.38 -9.62
N VAL A 137 -9.80 -17.25 -9.95
CA VAL A 137 -10.45 -16.25 -10.79
C VAL A 137 -9.88 -16.37 -12.19
N MET A 138 -10.75 -16.64 -13.16
CA MET A 138 -10.36 -16.61 -14.56
C MET A 138 -10.34 -15.17 -15.03
N VAL A 139 -9.28 -14.76 -15.72
CA VAL A 139 -9.19 -13.41 -16.29
C VAL A 139 -9.64 -13.48 -17.75
N ASP A 140 -10.68 -12.72 -18.10
CA ASP A 140 -11.06 -12.53 -19.49
C ASP A 140 -10.15 -11.49 -20.13
N TYR A 141 -9.51 -11.89 -21.23
CA TYR A 141 -8.42 -11.17 -21.88
C TYR A 141 -8.85 -10.36 -23.10
N SER A 142 -10.14 -10.12 -23.30
CA SER A 142 -10.60 -9.25 -24.37
C SER A 142 -10.27 -7.79 -24.05
N TYR A 143 -9.30 -7.21 -24.76
CA TYR A 143 -9.11 -5.76 -24.80
C TYR A 143 -9.24 -5.29 -26.24
N SER A 144 -9.92 -4.15 -26.42
CA SER A 144 -10.07 -3.53 -27.73
C SER A 144 -8.80 -2.75 -28.12
N GLN A 145 -8.53 -2.60 -29.42
CA GLN A 145 -7.48 -1.68 -29.89
C GLN A 145 -7.72 -0.25 -29.39
N ARG A 146 -8.96 0.11 -29.07
CA ARG A 146 -9.33 1.41 -28.50
C ARG A 146 -8.81 1.59 -27.09
N GLU A 147 -8.91 0.58 -26.23
CA GLU A 147 -8.34 0.60 -24.88
C GLU A 147 -6.84 0.88 -24.90
N PHE A 148 -6.14 0.31 -25.89
CA PHE A 148 -4.70 0.55 -26.09
C PHE A 148 -4.41 2.03 -26.39
N TRP A 149 -5.14 2.64 -27.33
CA TRP A 149 -4.95 4.05 -27.67
C TRP A 149 -5.34 4.99 -26.54
N TRP A 150 -6.44 4.72 -25.84
CA TRP A 150 -6.83 5.51 -24.67
C TRP A 150 -5.80 5.42 -23.54
N ALA A 151 -5.16 4.26 -23.36
CA ALA A 151 -4.13 4.12 -22.34
C ALA A 151 -2.92 5.00 -22.66
N TRP A 152 -2.49 5.04 -23.93
CA TRP A 152 -1.45 5.98 -24.37
C TRP A 152 -1.86 7.45 -24.25
N PHE A 153 -3.10 7.79 -24.59
CA PHE A 153 -3.61 9.15 -24.43
C PHE A 153 -3.58 9.60 -22.97
N PHE A 154 -4.02 8.75 -22.03
CA PHE A 154 -3.96 9.04 -20.59
C PHE A 154 -2.52 9.12 -20.08
N PHE A 155 -1.62 8.29 -20.63
CA PHE A 155 -0.19 8.37 -20.33
C PHE A 155 0.39 9.73 -20.74
N LEU A 156 0.07 10.20 -21.95
CA LEU A 156 0.51 11.51 -22.44
C LEU A 156 -0.05 12.65 -21.59
N ILE A 157 -1.33 12.59 -21.20
CA ILE A 157 -1.92 13.57 -20.27
C ILE A 157 -1.14 13.62 -18.95
N GLY A 158 -0.87 12.46 -18.36
CA GLY A 158 -0.11 12.38 -17.10
C GLY A 158 1.32 12.92 -17.26
N PHE A 159 1.96 12.63 -18.39
CA PHE A 159 3.27 13.18 -18.74
C PHE A 159 3.22 14.71 -18.85
N PHE A 160 2.22 15.27 -19.55
CA PHE A 160 2.05 16.72 -19.68
C PHE A 160 1.76 17.40 -18.35
N PHE A 161 0.96 16.82 -17.47
CA PHE A 161 0.76 17.35 -16.12
C PHE A 161 2.07 17.46 -15.34
N LEU A 162 2.94 16.45 -15.40
CA LEU A 162 4.25 16.51 -14.75
C LEU A 162 5.19 17.51 -15.44
N LEU A 163 5.16 17.63 -16.77
CA LEU A 163 5.96 18.62 -17.50
C LEU A 163 5.55 20.04 -17.12
N ILE A 164 4.24 20.33 -17.10
CA ILE A 164 3.70 21.62 -16.66
C ILE A 164 4.12 21.89 -15.21
N TYR A 165 4.02 20.89 -14.32
CA TYR A 165 4.52 21.00 -12.96
C TYR A 165 6.00 21.39 -12.92
N TYR A 166 6.87 20.70 -13.66
CA TYR A 166 8.30 21.04 -13.72
C TYR A 166 8.57 22.42 -14.30
N ALA A 167 7.82 22.84 -15.31
CA ALA A 167 7.93 24.16 -15.91
C ALA A 167 7.53 25.26 -14.92
N LEU A 168 6.45 25.06 -14.16
CA LEU A 168 5.98 26.03 -13.16
C LEU A 168 6.88 26.10 -11.92
N VAL A 169 7.48 24.97 -11.52
CA VAL A 169 8.48 24.93 -10.44
C VAL A 169 9.83 25.50 -10.91
N GLY A 170 10.07 25.56 -12.21
CA GLY A 170 11.30 26.07 -12.83
C GLY A 170 12.50 25.13 -12.74
N THR A 171 12.38 24.01 -12.01
CA THR A 171 13.42 22.99 -11.84
C THR A 171 12.80 21.60 -11.64
N ILE A 172 13.62 20.55 -11.79
CA ILE A 172 13.25 19.19 -11.37
C ILE A 172 13.62 19.07 -9.89
N PRO A 173 12.66 18.96 -8.94
CA PRO A 173 12.96 18.97 -7.51
C PRO A 173 14.01 17.96 -7.07
N PHE A 174 14.07 16.79 -7.71
CA PHE A 174 15.07 15.76 -7.42
C PHE A 174 16.52 16.20 -7.70
N LEU A 175 16.73 17.10 -8.67
CA LEU A 175 18.06 17.59 -9.08
C LEU A 175 18.45 18.91 -8.41
N ALA A 176 17.56 19.52 -7.65
CA ALA A 176 17.84 20.80 -7.01
C ALA A 176 18.66 20.62 -5.72
N GLU A 177 19.58 21.55 -5.46
CA GLU A 177 20.48 21.54 -4.30
C GLU A 177 19.71 21.45 -2.97
N ASN A 178 18.57 22.15 -2.89
CA ASN A 178 17.66 22.12 -1.75
C ASN A 178 16.32 21.45 -2.11
N ALA A 179 16.40 20.19 -2.55
CA ALA A 179 15.24 19.40 -2.98
C ALA A 179 14.06 19.37 -1.98
N GLU A 180 14.33 19.46 -0.67
CA GLU A 180 13.29 19.37 0.35
C GLU A 180 12.50 20.67 0.53
N SER A 181 13.18 21.83 0.62
CA SER A 181 12.51 23.12 0.75
C SER A 181 11.79 23.51 -0.53
N LEU A 182 12.40 23.26 -1.69
CA LEU A 182 11.78 23.50 -3.00
C LEU A 182 10.55 22.62 -3.19
N ARG A 183 10.59 21.36 -2.72
CA ARG A 183 9.40 20.49 -2.76
C ARG A 183 8.29 21.03 -1.88
N VAL A 184 8.58 21.39 -0.62
CA VAL A 184 7.54 21.89 0.30
C VAL A 184 6.93 23.18 -0.25
N GLY A 185 7.75 24.11 -0.77
CA GLY A 185 7.28 25.33 -1.42
C GLY A 185 6.47 25.08 -2.70
N ALA A 186 6.97 24.22 -3.59
CA ALA A 186 6.31 23.88 -4.86
C ALA A 186 4.97 23.16 -4.66
N VAL A 187 4.88 22.29 -3.65
CA VAL A 187 3.65 21.56 -3.32
C VAL A 187 2.58 22.49 -2.77
N GLY A 188 2.96 23.61 -2.14
CA GLY A 188 2.09 24.65 -1.56
C GLY A 188 1.21 25.45 -2.53
N GLY A 189 0.95 24.92 -3.72
CA GLY A 189 0.06 25.51 -4.71
C GLY A 189 -0.11 24.66 -5.97
N LEU A 190 0.87 23.81 -6.31
CA LEU A 190 0.88 22.98 -7.52
C LEU A 190 0.63 21.48 -7.27
N GLY A 191 0.32 21.10 -6.02
CA GLY A 191 0.12 19.70 -5.63
C GLY A 191 -0.95 18.97 -6.46
N TYR A 192 -1.99 19.67 -6.93
CA TYR A 192 -3.03 19.07 -7.77
C TYR A 192 -2.51 18.54 -9.12
N LEU A 193 -1.53 19.22 -9.74
CA LEU A 193 -0.89 18.77 -10.99
C LEU A 193 -0.12 17.47 -10.78
N LEU A 194 0.58 17.39 -9.65
CA LEU A 194 1.35 16.22 -9.23
C LEU A 194 0.44 15.02 -8.99
N ILE A 195 -0.65 15.21 -8.22
CA ILE A 195 -1.63 14.17 -7.91
C ILE A 195 -2.30 13.67 -9.20
N ALA A 196 -2.75 14.59 -10.07
CA ALA A 196 -3.34 14.25 -11.35
C ALA A 196 -2.34 13.50 -12.23
N GLY A 197 -1.14 14.05 -12.42
CA GLY A 197 -0.07 13.43 -13.21
C GLY A 197 0.25 12.01 -12.74
N PHE A 198 0.38 11.81 -11.43
CA PHE A 198 0.57 10.50 -10.84
C PHE A 198 -0.60 9.54 -11.12
N ALA A 199 -1.85 9.97 -10.90
CA ALA A 199 -3.02 9.13 -11.11
C ALA A 199 -3.16 8.71 -12.58
N PHE A 200 -2.99 9.65 -13.52
CA PHE A 200 -2.98 9.39 -14.96
C PHE A 200 -1.90 8.38 -15.34
N LEU A 201 -0.65 8.64 -14.95
CA LEU A 201 0.48 7.76 -15.27
C LEU A 201 0.33 6.37 -14.65
N ASN A 202 -0.06 6.26 -13.38
CA ASN A 202 -0.20 4.97 -12.70
C ASN A 202 -1.28 4.11 -13.35
N VAL A 203 -2.45 4.68 -13.62
CA VAL A 203 -3.54 3.98 -14.33
C VAL A 203 -3.09 3.57 -15.72
N SER A 204 -2.60 4.50 -16.55
CA SER A 204 -2.24 4.22 -17.94
C SER A 204 -1.10 3.21 -18.07
N THR A 205 -0.04 3.35 -17.27
CA THR A 205 1.13 2.47 -17.32
C THR A 205 0.74 1.06 -16.90
N THR A 206 -0.08 0.91 -15.86
CA THR A 206 -0.57 -0.40 -15.42
C THR A 206 -1.42 -1.07 -16.51
N PHE A 207 -2.25 -0.32 -17.24
CA PHE A 207 -2.98 -0.82 -18.41
C PHE A 207 -2.06 -1.25 -19.55
N LEU A 208 -1.10 -0.40 -19.94
CA LEU A 208 -0.14 -0.71 -21.01
C LEU A 208 0.70 -1.94 -20.67
N VAL A 209 1.16 -2.07 -19.43
CA VAL A 209 1.88 -3.27 -18.95
C VAL A 209 0.97 -4.50 -19.01
N GLY A 210 -0.28 -4.39 -18.55
CA GLY A 210 -1.23 -5.50 -18.57
C GLY A 210 -1.56 -6.01 -19.98
N MET A 211 -1.74 -5.10 -20.95
CA MET A 211 -1.98 -5.46 -22.35
C MET A 211 -0.76 -6.12 -23.01
N ASN A 212 0.46 -5.77 -22.58
CA ASN A 212 1.70 -6.36 -23.11
C ASN A 212 2.10 -7.67 -22.43
N ALA A 213 1.62 -7.95 -21.21
CA ALA A 213 2.04 -9.08 -20.39
C ALA A 213 1.84 -10.47 -21.03
N LYS A 214 0.81 -10.63 -21.86
CA LYS A 214 0.51 -11.91 -22.54
C LYS A 214 1.35 -12.14 -23.79
N ARG A 215 1.91 -11.08 -24.37
CA ARG A 215 2.66 -11.18 -25.62
C ARG A 215 4.05 -11.75 -25.30
N ARG A 216 4.36 -12.92 -25.87
CA ARG A 216 5.60 -13.64 -25.56
C ARG A 216 6.87 -13.04 -26.17
N LYS A 217 6.73 -12.14 -27.14
CA LYS A 217 7.89 -11.58 -27.87
C LYS A 217 8.69 -10.63 -26.95
N ALA A 218 10.02 -10.74 -26.99
CA ALA A 218 10.93 -9.99 -26.13
C ALA A 218 10.71 -8.47 -26.20
N HIS A 219 10.40 -7.91 -27.37
CA HIS A 219 10.15 -6.48 -27.51
C HIS A 219 8.97 -5.98 -26.65
N PHE A 220 7.91 -6.78 -26.42
CA PHE A 220 6.81 -6.35 -25.55
C PHE A 220 7.20 -6.33 -24.07
N LEU A 221 8.17 -7.17 -23.68
CA LEU A 221 8.76 -7.12 -22.35
C LEU A 221 9.63 -5.89 -22.16
N LEU A 222 10.44 -5.56 -23.18
CA LEU A 222 11.24 -4.35 -23.19
C LEU A 222 10.35 -3.09 -23.15
N VAL A 223 9.23 -3.07 -23.88
CA VAL A 223 8.26 -1.97 -23.84
C VAL A 223 7.62 -1.86 -22.45
N ALA A 224 7.16 -2.97 -21.86
CA ALA A 224 6.54 -2.95 -20.53
C ALA A 224 7.53 -2.51 -19.44
N GLY A 225 8.76 -3.05 -19.47
CA GLY A 225 9.84 -2.66 -18.56
C GLY A 225 10.27 -1.20 -18.76
N GLY A 226 10.44 -0.77 -20.01
CA GLY A 226 10.75 0.61 -20.37
C GLY A 226 9.69 1.59 -19.86
N LEU A 227 8.40 1.30 -20.07
CA LEU A 227 7.30 2.10 -19.55
C LEU A 227 7.33 2.24 -18.03
N LEU A 228 7.58 1.14 -17.30
CA LEU A 228 7.69 1.17 -15.85
C LEU A 228 8.87 2.03 -15.39
N ILE A 229 10.04 1.87 -16.02
CA ILE A 229 11.24 2.64 -15.69
C ILE A 229 11.02 4.12 -16.00
N THR A 230 10.54 4.47 -17.19
CA THR A 230 10.26 5.87 -17.58
C THR A 230 9.24 6.51 -16.65
N THR A 231 8.13 5.83 -16.35
CA THR A 231 7.12 6.36 -15.42
C THR A 231 7.71 6.57 -14.03
N SER A 232 8.52 5.62 -13.56
CA SER A 232 9.15 5.70 -12.24
C SER A 232 10.15 6.85 -12.16
N LEU A 233 10.98 7.05 -13.19
CA LEU A 233 11.92 8.18 -13.27
C LEU A 233 11.18 9.53 -13.28
N LEU A 234 10.10 9.64 -14.05
CA LEU A 234 9.26 10.83 -14.08
C LEU A 234 8.66 11.13 -12.70
N LEU A 235 8.23 10.12 -11.95
CA LEU A 235 7.67 10.31 -10.61
C LEU A 235 8.74 10.59 -9.54
N VAL A 236 9.92 9.97 -9.65
CA VAL A 236 11.06 10.26 -8.77
C VAL A 236 11.53 11.70 -8.94
N GLY A 237 11.48 12.26 -10.16
CA GLY A 237 11.85 13.64 -10.46
C GLY A 237 11.11 14.67 -9.60
N VAL A 238 9.89 14.36 -9.17
CA VAL A 238 9.05 15.18 -8.30
C VAL A 238 9.59 15.26 -6.86
N GLY A 239 10.47 14.34 -6.47
CA GLY A 239 11.03 14.23 -5.12
C GLY A 239 10.30 13.25 -4.21
N TYR A 240 9.19 12.65 -4.67
CA TYR A 240 8.46 11.59 -3.95
C TYR A 240 8.77 10.22 -4.56
N ARG A 241 9.32 9.32 -3.74
CA ARG A 241 9.76 8.00 -4.22
C ARG A 241 8.67 6.94 -4.15
N MET A 242 7.75 7.08 -3.19
CA MET A 242 6.67 6.13 -2.97
C MET A 242 5.74 5.98 -4.19
N PRO A 243 5.35 7.07 -4.90
CA PRO A 243 4.61 6.96 -6.16
C PRO A 243 5.29 6.06 -7.21
N ALA A 244 6.61 6.23 -7.40
CA ALA A 244 7.38 5.41 -8.34
C ALA A 244 7.40 3.93 -7.93
N VAL A 245 7.71 3.65 -6.65
CA VAL A 245 7.65 2.31 -6.06
C VAL A 245 6.28 1.67 -6.28
N ARG A 246 5.21 2.45 -6.11
CA ARG A 246 3.83 1.97 -6.28
C ARG A 246 3.52 1.60 -7.72
N VAL A 247 3.94 2.41 -8.70
CA VAL A 247 3.79 2.08 -10.14
C VAL A 247 4.57 0.84 -10.52
N MET A 248 5.81 0.70 -10.02
CA MET A 248 6.61 -0.51 -10.25
C MET A 248 5.92 -1.73 -9.66
N LEU A 249 5.40 -1.63 -8.44
CA LEU A 249 4.72 -2.72 -7.76
C LEU A 249 3.39 -3.09 -8.44
N SER A 250 2.55 -2.10 -8.79
CA SER A 250 1.26 -2.34 -9.46
C SER A 250 1.45 -3.00 -10.83
N GLY A 251 2.34 -2.46 -11.65
CA GLY A 251 2.66 -3.04 -12.96
C GLY A 251 3.28 -4.43 -12.84
N PHE A 252 4.17 -4.65 -11.86
CA PHE A 252 4.77 -5.96 -11.61
C PHE A 252 3.73 -7.02 -11.20
N ILE A 253 2.80 -6.66 -10.30
CA ILE A 253 1.70 -7.52 -9.87
C ILE A 253 0.81 -7.87 -11.06
N VAL A 254 0.34 -6.87 -11.80
CA VAL A 254 -0.54 -7.08 -12.97
C VAL A 254 0.15 -7.93 -14.02
N TYR A 255 1.42 -7.64 -14.34
CA TYR A 255 2.20 -8.42 -15.30
C TYR A 255 2.29 -9.90 -14.90
N HIS A 256 2.67 -10.21 -13.66
CA HIS A 256 2.84 -11.58 -13.20
C HIS A 256 1.51 -12.32 -13.05
N PHE A 257 0.45 -11.66 -12.58
CA PHE A 257 -0.87 -12.29 -12.51
C PHE A 257 -1.45 -12.59 -13.88
N ILE A 258 -1.28 -11.71 -14.86
CA ILE A 258 -1.73 -11.98 -16.24
C ILE A 258 -0.92 -13.11 -16.88
N ARG A 259 0.40 -13.10 -16.70
CA ARG A 259 1.29 -14.04 -17.41
C ARG A 259 1.36 -15.41 -16.75
N TYR A 260 1.35 -15.46 -15.42
CA TYR A 260 1.62 -16.68 -14.65
C TYR A 260 0.50 -17.05 -13.65
N ALA A 261 -0.53 -16.22 -13.48
CA ALA A 261 -1.60 -16.38 -12.46
C ALA A 261 -1.12 -16.37 -11.00
N HIS A 262 0.18 -16.22 -10.76
CA HIS A 262 0.79 -16.12 -9.45
C HIS A 262 2.07 -15.28 -9.53
N ILE A 263 2.49 -14.73 -8.40
CA ILE A 263 3.75 -13.99 -8.29
C ILE A 263 4.84 -14.93 -7.79
N PRO A 264 5.93 -15.16 -8.55
CA PRO A 264 7.06 -15.94 -8.07
C PRO A 264 7.76 -15.21 -6.92
N LYS A 265 7.86 -15.88 -5.76
CA LYS A 265 8.44 -15.30 -4.53
C LYS A 265 9.85 -14.74 -4.73
N ARG A 266 10.68 -15.41 -5.54
CA ARG A 266 12.06 -14.99 -5.86
C ARG A 266 12.08 -13.63 -6.56
N SER A 267 11.30 -13.47 -7.63
CA SER A 267 11.26 -12.22 -8.40
C SER A 267 10.70 -11.06 -7.59
N LEU A 268 9.70 -11.33 -6.73
CA LEU A 268 9.19 -10.33 -5.80
C LEU A 268 10.24 -9.91 -4.77
N GLY A 269 10.97 -10.86 -4.19
CA GLY A 269 12.07 -10.58 -3.27
C GLY A 269 13.17 -9.73 -3.92
N ILE A 270 13.55 -10.06 -5.16
CA ILE A 270 14.52 -9.27 -5.95
C ILE A 270 13.97 -7.86 -6.17
N LEU A 271 12.71 -7.71 -6.61
CA LEU A 271 12.11 -6.39 -6.81
C LEU A 271 12.15 -5.55 -5.54
N ILE A 272 11.68 -6.10 -4.41
CA ILE A 272 11.65 -5.38 -3.12
C ILE A 272 13.07 -4.99 -2.70
N LEU A 273 14.04 -5.90 -2.81
CA LEU A 273 15.43 -5.62 -2.47
C LEU A 273 16.02 -4.52 -3.35
N THR A 274 15.81 -4.60 -4.67
CA THR A 274 16.24 -3.56 -5.62
C THR A 274 15.61 -2.22 -5.28
N LEU A 275 14.32 -2.18 -4.97
CA LEU A 275 13.64 -0.95 -4.57
C LEU A 275 14.23 -0.37 -3.28
N ILE A 276 14.48 -1.19 -2.25
CA ILE A 276 15.09 -0.73 -0.99
C ILE A 276 16.48 -0.14 -1.25
N ILE A 277 17.32 -0.81 -2.05
CA ILE A 277 18.67 -0.33 -2.39
C ILE A 277 18.58 1.00 -3.16
N LEU A 278 17.73 1.07 -4.19
CA LEU A 278 17.55 2.30 -4.98
C LEU A 278 17.04 3.46 -4.11
N LEU A 279 16.09 3.20 -3.20
CA LEU A 279 15.58 4.18 -2.25
C LEU A 279 16.68 4.65 -1.29
N GLY A 280 17.55 3.76 -0.83
CA GLY A 280 18.67 4.08 0.05
C GLY A 280 19.71 4.94 -0.65
N VAL A 281 20.18 4.51 -1.83
CA VAL A 281 21.18 5.24 -2.63
C VAL A 281 20.66 6.61 -3.06
N ALA A 282 19.43 6.70 -3.56
CA ALA A 282 18.80 7.98 -3.87
C ALA A 282 18.60 8.84 -2.61
N GLY A 283 18.40 8.20 -1.44
CA GLY A 283 18.39 8.80 -0.10
C GLY A 283 19.66 9.56 0.22
N PHE A 284 20.77 8.86 0.07
CA PHE A 284 22.09 9.35 0.37
C PHE A 284 22.54 10.43 -0.61
N TYR A 285 22.45 10.15 -1.91
CA TYR A 285 22.86 11.10 -2.95
C TYR A 285 22.18 12.46 -2.80
N ARG A 286 20.89 12.46 -2.45
CA ARG A 286 20.13 13.70 -2.24
C ARG A 286 20.65 14.54 -1.08
N LEU A 287 21.16 13.93 -0.01
CA LEU A 287 21.63 14.68 1.16
C LEU A 287 23.02 15.27 0.96
N TYR A 288 23.91 14.50 0.36
CA TYR A 288 25.33 14.85 0.32
C TYR A 288 25.77 15.40 -1.03
N GLY A 289 24.94 15.25 -2.08
CA GLY A 289 25.31 15.59 -3.46
C GLY A 289 26.39 14.66 -4.05
N GLN A 290 26.77 13.60 -3.33
CA GLN A 290 27.87 12.70 -3.67
C GLN A 290 27.38 11.26 -3.66
N PHE A 291 28.00 10.41 -4.48
CA PHE A 291 27.82 8.96 -4.41
C PHE A 291 28.60 8.38 -3.23
N LEU A 292 28.25 7.15 -2.84
CA LEU A 292 28.89 6.42 -1.73
C LEU A 292 30.39 6.24 -2.03
N GLN A 293 31.27 6.87 -1.24
CA GLN A 293 32.73 6.79 -1.44
C GLN A 293 33.41 5.98 -0.34
N THR A 294 32.91 6.06 0.89
CA THR A 294 33.50 5.41 2.06
C THR A 294 32.61 4.28 2.61
N PRO A 295 33.19 3.28 3.30
CA PRO A 295 32.39 2.27 4.03
C PRO A 295 31.42 2.89 5.06
N ALA A 296 31.81 4.01 5.67
CA ALA A 296 30.96 4.75 6.60
C ALA A 296 29.70 5.32 5.91
N ASP A 297 29.81 5.76 4.66
CA ASP A 297 28.66 6.24 3.86
C ASP A 297 27.65 5.11 3.61
N ILE A 298 28.15 3.89 3.36
CA ILE A 298 27.31 2.71 3.16
C ILE A 298 26.56 2.36 4.44
N GLU A 299 27.27 2.31 5.57
CA GLU A 299 26.66 2.04 6.87
C GLU A 299 25.60 3.10 7.21
N PHE A 300 25.93 4.39 7.05
CA PHE A 300 25.00 5.49 7.27
C PHE A 300 23.76 5.37 6.36
N THR A 301 23.96 5.05 5.08
CA THR A 301 22.86 4.86 4.12
C THR A 301 21.95 3.71 4.51
N LEU A 302 22.52 2.57 4.89
CA LEU A 302 21.77 1.41 5.35
C LEU A 302 20.98 1.75 6.61
N ARG A 303 21.65 2.35 7.61
CA ARG A 303 21.02 2.77 8.87
C ARG A 303 19.87 3.75 8.62
N ARG A 304 20.07 4.77 7.79
CA ARG A 304 19.02 5.73 7.40
C ARG A 304 17.86 5.07 6.66
N THR A 305 18.15 4.14 5.76
CA THR A 305 17.12 3.42 4.99
C THR A 305 16.27 2.56 5.92
N ILE A 306 16.91 1.85 6.84
CA ILE A 306 16.24 1.03 7.84
C ILE A 306 15.41 1.89 8.79
N TRP A 307 15.95 3.03 9.24
CA TRP A 307 15.21 4.01 10.02
C TRP A 307 13.95 4.47 9.28
N SER A 308 14.10 4.93 8.05
CA SER A 308 13.01 5.52 7.26
C SER A 308 11.90 4.53 6.93
N ILE A 309 12.25 3.28 6.61
CA ILE A 309 11.30 2.25 6.18
C ILE A 309 10.66 1.53 7.39
N PHE A 310 11.44 1.18 8.41
CA PHE A 310 10.99 0.26 9.46
C PHE A 310 10.79 0.94 10.81
N VAL A 311 11.72 1.77 11.26
CA VAL A 311 11.73 2.25 12.66
C VAL A 311 10.90 3.51 12.85
N ARG A 312 10.93 4.41 11.87
CA ARG A 312 10.28 5.73 11.94
C ARG A 312 8.81 5.61 12.31
N TYR A 313 8.03 4.75 11.64
CA TYR A 313 6.59 4.65 11.88
C TYR A 313 6.24 4.16 13.28
N LEU A 314 7.02 3.23 13.82
CA LEU A 314 6.86 2.75 15.18
C LEU A 314 7.23 3.83 16.21
N TYR A 315 8.31 4.58 15.95
CA TYR A 315 8.68 5.74 16.77
C TYR A 315 7.58 6.82 16.78
N VAL A 316 7.02 7.15 15.62
CA VAL A 316 5.89 8.09 15.53
C VAL A 316 4.68 7.59 16.33
N LEU A 317 4.36 6.31 16.21
CA LEU A 317 3.25 5.73 16.97
C LEU A 317 3.49 5.87 18.48
N ASP A 318 4.72 5.64 18.94
CA ASP A 318 5.08 5.79 20.35
C ASP A 318 4.91 7.23 20.84
N LEU A 319 5.36 8.22 20.05
CA LEU A 319 5.15 9.63 20.36
C LEU A 319 3.66 9.98 20.49
N VAL A 320 2.84 9.49 19.56
CA VAL A 320 1.38 9.72 19.61
C VAL A 320 0.76 9.07 20.85
N VAL A 321 1.20 7.86 21.22
CA VAL A 321 0.67 7.15 22.38
C VAL A 321 1.04 7.83 23.69
N ARG A 322 2.24 8.44 23.79
CA ARG A 322 2.65 9.21 24.97
C ARG A 322 1.91 10.54 25.06
N PHE A 323 1.83 11.26 23.94
CA PHE A 323 1.27 12.60 23.92
C PHE A 323 -0.25 12.61 24.19
N PHE A 324 -0.98 11.57 23.79
CA PHE A 324 -2.42 11.45 24.04
C PHE A 324 -2.72 10.34 25.07
N PRO A 325 -3.48 10.58 26.16
CA PRO A 325 -4.14 11.83 26.53
C PRO A 325 -3.33 12.71 27.49
N GLU A 326 -2.12 12.30 27.88
CA GLU A 326 -1.38 12.90 29.00
C GLU A 326 -1.03 14.38 28.76
N ASP A 327 -0.45 14.69 27.59
CA ASP A 327 -0.05 16.05 27.22
C ASP A 327 -1.13 16.80 26.42
N HIS A 328 -1.99 16.06 25.71
CA HIS A 328 -3.07 16.63 24.91
C HIS A 328 -4.31 15.73 24.91
N ALA A 329 -5.49 16.33 25.04
CA ALA A 329 -6.75 15.61 24.96
C ALA A 329 -6.98 14.98 23.57
N TYR A 330 -7.75 13.90 23.51
CA TYR A 330 -8.11 13.27 22.24
C TYR A 330 -8.79 14.24 21.27
N LEU A 331 -8.59 14.00 19.97
CA LEU A 331 -8.97 14.90 18.88
C LEU A 331 -10.40 14.71 18.35
N TYR A 332 -11.08 13.62 18.71
CA TYR A 332 -12.46 13.30 18.34
C TYR A 332 -12.80 13.43 16.84
N GLY A 333 -11.83 13.15 15.96
CA GLY A 333 -11.99 13.19 14.50
C GLY A 333 -11.44 14.45 13.83
N SER A 334 -10.98 15.44 14.60
CA SER A 334 -10.43 16.68 14.03
C SER A 334 -9.17 16.45 13.19
N SER A 335 -8.38 15.38 13.44
CA SER A 335 -7.22 15.06 12.58
C SER A 335 -7.61 14.82 11.13
N TYR A 336 -8.79 14.25 10.90
CA TYR A 336 -9.32 13.96 9.56
C TYR A 336 -9.70 15.25 8.85
N LEU A 337 -10.30 16.20 9.57
CA LEU A 337 -10.66 17.51 9.04
C LEU A 337 -9.41 18.31 8.68
N ILE A 338 -8.41 18.35 9.56
CA ILE A 338 -7.11 18.99 9.30
C ILE A 338 -6.47 18.41 8.03
N SER A 339 -6.46 17.08 7.89
CA SER A 339 -5.91 16.42 6.71
C SER A 339 -6.74 16.65 5.43
N ALA A 340 -8.05 16.86 5.55
CA ALA A 340 -8.93 17.15 4.43
C ALA A 340 -8.80 18.62 3.96
N GLN A 341 -8.44 19.55 4.85
CA GLN A 341 -8.22 20.95 4.51
C GLN A 341 -7.10 21.14 3.47
N VAL A 342 -6.21 20.17 3.31
CA VAL A 342 -5.15 20.19 2.28
C VAL A 342 -5.72 20.17 0.85
N LEU A 343 -7.00 19.84 0.68
CA LEU A 343 -7.69 19.98 -0.61
C LEU A 343 -8.04 21.44 -0.94
N LEU A 344 -8.11 22.31 0.05
CA LEU A 344 -8.42 23.72 -0.14
C LEU A 344 -7.18 24.43 -0.73
N PRO A 345 -7.38 25.45 -1.58
CA PRO A 345 -6.27 26.21 -2.12
C PRO A 345 -5.47 26.89 -1.00
N GLY A 346 -4.13 26.87 -1.14
CA GLY A 346 -3.19 27.51 -0.21
C GLY A 346 -2.27 26.53 0.51
N THR A 347 -1.50 27.03 1.48
CA THR A 347 -0.53 26.26 2.27
C THR A 347 -1.17 25.71 3.54
N GLN A 348 -2.20 24.88 3.39
CA GLN A 348 -2.85 24.24 4.53
C GLN A 348 -1.95 23.13 5.10
N GLN A 349 -1.81 23.10 6.43
CA GLN A 349 -1.04 22.06 7.09
C GLN A 349 -1.85 20.77 7.17
N HIS A 350 -1.26 19.63 6.79
CA HIS A 350 -1.86 18.33 7.08
C HIS A 350 -1.52 17.88 8.51
N PHE A 351 -2.23 16.87 9.01
CA PHE A 351 -2.14 16.44 10.42
C PHE A 351 -0.71 16.13 10.88
N GLY A 352 0.14 15.58 10.01
CA GLY A 352 1.52 15.28 10.35
C GLY A 352 2.38 16.51 10.65
N TYR A 353 2.12 17.67 10.01
CA TYR A 353 2.79 18.94 10.37
C TYR A 353 2.22 19.51 11.65
N TRP A 354 0.89 19.48 11.79
CA TRP A 354 0.21 19.93 13.01
C TRP A 354 0.73 19.19 14.25
N LEU A 355 0.95 17.88 14.14
CA LEU A 355 1.45 17.05 15.23
C LEU A 355 2.87 17.45 15.67
N VAL A 356 3.75 17.71 14.70
CA VAL A 356 5.14 18.17 14.96
C VAL A 356 5.14 19.50 15.68
N GLU A 357 4.33 20.44 15.20
CA GLU A 357 4.20 21.77 15.80
C GLU A 357 3.68 21.68 17.24
N LYS A 358 2.65 20.87 17.49
CA LYS A 358 2.07 20.69 18.83
C LYS A 358 2.97 19.97 19.82
N MET A 359 3.77 19.01 19.35
CA MET A 359 4.73 18.31 20.20
C MET A 359 6.03 19.10 20.40
N GLY A 360 6.21 20.26 19.74
CA GLY A 360 7.45 21.03 19.80
C GLY A 360 8.68 20.28 19.27
N LEU A 361 8.48 19.33 18.35
CA LEU A 361 9.55 18.47 17.86
C LEU A 361 10.44 19.23 16.88
N ILE A 362 11.71 19.42 17.25
CA ILE A 362 12.73 19.94 16.35
C ILE A 362 13.27 18.76 15.54
N LEU A 363 12.70 18.54 14.36
CA LEU A 363 13.15 17.50 13.44
C LEU A 363 14.34 17.99 12.61
N SER A 364 15.35 17.14 12.48
CA SER A 364 16.55 17.41 11.66
C SER A 364 16.24 17.59 10.15
N SER A 365 15.02 17.31 9.73
CA SER A 365 14.51 17.53 8.38
C SER A 365 13.12 18.15 8.49
N PRO A 366 12.87 19.30 7.82
CA PRO A 366 11.57 19.97 7.83
C PRO A 366 10.57 19.14 7.01
N GLY A 367 10.01 18.13 7.66
CA GLY A 367 9.07 17.20 7.06
C GLY A 367 7.99 16.78 8.06
N PRO A 368 6.83 16.36 7.57
CA PRO A 368 5.75 15.95 8.45
C PRO A 368 6.07 14.61 9.10
N VAL A 369 5.53 14.43 10.30
CA VAL A 369 5.53 13.16 11.02
C VAL A 369 4.15 12.55 10.79
N ASP A 370 4.03 11.74 9.73
CA ASP A 370 2.77 11.10 9.42
C ASP A 370 2.48 10.00 10.45
N PRO A 371 1.38 10.11 11.23
CA PRO A 371 1.02 9.06 12.15
C PRO A 371 0.57 7.83 11.39
N THR A 372 0.93 6.66 11.92
CA THR A 372 0.39 5.40 11.42
C THR A 372 -1.13 5.40 11.59
N ILE A 373 -1.84 4.54 10.86
CA ILE A 373 -3.29 4.43 11.02
C ILE A 373 -3.73 4.10 12.46
N VAL A 374 -2.94 3.29 13.17
CA VAL A 374 -3.21 3.00 14.59
C VAL A 374 -3.01 4.25 15.43
N GLY A 375 -1.96 5.02 15.17
CA GLY A 375 -1.70 6.30 15.83
C GLY A 375 -2.80 7.32 15.57
N GLU A 376 -3.26 7.43 14.32
CA GLU A 376 -4.35 8.34 13.96
C GLU A 376 -5.66 7.94 14.67
N PHE A 377 -6.03 6.66 14.69
CA PHE A 377 -7.21 6.22 15.45
C PHE A 377 -7.08 6.46 16.95
N TYR A 378 -5.89 6.25 17.52
CA TYR A 378 -5.63 6.48 18.92
C TYR A 378 -5.67 7.96 19.28
N ALA A 379 -5.05 8.84 18.49
CA ALA A 379 -5.07 10.29 18.71
C ALA A 379 -6.51 10.84 18.72
N ASN A 380 -7.42 10.27 17.92
CA ASN A 380 -8.80 10.75 17.85
C ASN A 380 -9.72 10.16 18.94
N PHE A 381 -9.62 8.86 19.22
CA PHE A 381 -10.61 8.18 20.06
C PHE A 381 -9.98 7.17 21.04
N GLY A 382 -8.67 7.27 21.30
CA GLY A 382 -7.92 6.38 22.17
C GLY A 382 -8.00 4.92 21.77
N TRP A 383 -8.02 4.03 22.76
CA TRP A 383 -8.13 2.58 22.56
C TRP A 383 -9.39 2.15 21.81
N VAL A 384 -10.51 2.82 22.06
CA VAL A 384 -11.78 2.56 21.36
C VAL A 384 -11.64 2.85 19.87
N GLY A 385 -10.91 3.92 19.52
CA GLY A 385 -10.55 4.25 18.14
C GLY A 385 -9.80 3.13 17.45
N ILE A 386 -8.76 2.58 18.09
CA ILE A 386 -7.99 1.47 17.52
C ILE A 386 -8.91 0.28 17.24
N VAL A 387 -9.74 -0.12 18.21
CA VAL A 387 -10.63 -1.28 18.08
C VAL A 387 -11.66 -1.06 16.97
N LEU A 388 -12.45 0.01 17.04
CA LEU A 388 -13.52 0.25 16.08
C LEU A 388 -12.98 0.61 14.69
N GLY A 389 -11.98 1.49 14.63
CA GLY A 389 -11.38 1.96 13.38
C GLY A 389 -10.67 0.85 12.61
N MET A 390 -9.83 0.06 13.26
CA MET A 390 -9.12 -1.04 12.59
C MET A 390 -10.08 -2.16 12.18
N SER A 391 -11.07 -2.49 13.02
CA SER A 391 -12.12 -3.46 12.67
C SER A 391 -12.89 -3.00 11.43
N LEU A 392 -13.34 -1.74 11.42
CA LEU A 392 -14.07 -1.17 10.29
C LEU A 392 -13.22 -1.16 9.02
N LEU A 393 -11.95 -0.78 9.11
CA LEU A 393 -11.04 -0.81 7.97
C LEU A 393 -10.90 -2.23 7.40
N GLY A 394 -10.65 -3.23 8.24
CA GLY A 394 -10.58 -4.63 7.82
C GLY A 394 -11.87 -5.11 7.17
N PHE A 395 -13.01 -4.75 7.75
CA PHE A 395 -14.33 -5.04 7.21
C PHE A 395 -14.54 -4.44 5.83
N VAL A 396 -14.31 -3.13 5.67
CA VAL A 396 -14.54 -2.38 4.43
C VAL A 396 -13.63 -2.89 3.31
N LEU A 397 -12.34 -3.08 3.57
CA LEU A 397 -11.41 -3.60 2.56
C LEU A 397 -11.83 -4.99 2.09
N ARG A 398 -12.23 -5.86 3.02
CA ARG A 398 -12.62 -7.23 2.69
C ARG A 398 -13.96 -7.30 1.95
N ALA A 399 -14.96 -6.57 2.41
CA ALA A 399 -16.27 -6.48 1.77
C ALA A 399 -16.15 -5.91 0.35
N SER A 400 -15.34 -4.86 0.17
CA SER A 400 -15.07 -4.25 -1.14
C SER A 400 -14.38 -5.22 -2.08
N TYR A 401 -13.33 -5.92 -1.62
CA TYR A 401 -12.63 -6.93 -2.41
C TYR A 401 -13.60 -8.03 -2.88
N ARG A 402 -14.38 -8.61 -1.97
CA ARG A 402 -15.38 -9.65 -2.31
C ARG A 402 -16.37 -9.20 -3.36
N ARG A 403 -16.87 -7.97 -3.25
CA ARG A 403 -17.80 -7.38 -4.23
C ARG A 403 -17.15 -7.27 -5.61
N LEU A 404 -15.87 -6.90 -5.67
CA LEU A 404 -15.12 -6.80 -6.91
C LEU A 404 -14.82 -8.17 -7.54
N ILE A 405 -14.59 -9.22 -6.74
CA ILE A 405 -14.31 -10.59 -7.22
C ILE A 405 -15.53 -11.51 -7.24
N ASN A 406 -16.76 -10.96 -7.20
CA ASN A 406 -17.98 -11.76 -7.06
C ASN A 406 -18.24 -12.68 -8.26
N SER A 407 -17.75 -12.33 -9.45
CA SER A 407 -17.83 -13.17 -10.65
C SER A 407 -16.69 -14.19 -10.73
N GLN A 408 -16.95 -15.37 -11.33
CA GLN A 408 -15.90 -16.36 -11.60
C GLN A 408 -14.86 -15.87 -12.62
N THR A 409 -15.31 -15.01 -13.54
CA THR A 409 -14.48 -14.34 -14.53
C THR A 409 -14.35 -12.85 -14.17
N ILE A 410 -13.12 -12.32 -14.14
CA ILE A 410 -12.87 -10.88 -14.01
C ILE A 410 -12.25 -10.38 -15.32
N THR A 411 -12.64 -9.19 -15.75
CA THR A 411 -11.99 -8.53 -16.88
C THR A 411 -10.60 -8.01 -16.48
N ILE A 412 -9.68 -7.83 -17.45
CA ILE A 412 -8.38 -7.19 -17.19
C ILE A 412 -8.55 -5.83 -16.51
N ALA A 413 -9.49 -5.01 -16.96
CA ALA A 413 -9.76 -3.71 -16.37
C ALA A 413 -10.09 -3.81 -14.87
N ARG A 414 -10.92 -4.77 -14.49
CA ARG A 414 -11.25 -5.02 -13.08
C ARG A 414 -10.06 -5.54 -12.29
N LEU A 415 -9.25 -6.43 -12.87
CA LEU A 415 -8.00 -6.90 -12.26
C LEU A 415 -7.05 -5.73 -11.96
N ILE A 416 -6.84 -4.86 -12.94
CA ILE A 416 -6.01 -3.64 -12.80
C ILE A 416 -6.57 -2.74 -11.71
N PHE A 417 -7.88 -2.48 -11.72
CA PHE A 417 -8.53 -1.67 -10.71
C PHE A 417 -8.27 -2.20 -9.29
N ILE A 418 -8.47 -3.50 -9.08
CA ILE A 418 -8.24 -4.11 -7.77
C ILE A 418 -6.75 -4.02 -7.40
N SER A 419 -5.85 -4.24 -8.36
CA SER A 419 -4.39 -4.11 -8.11
C SER A 419 -4.01 -2.69 -7.72
N LEU A 420 -4.58 -1.67 -8.38
CA LEU A 420 -4.33 -0.26 -8.07
C LEU A 420 -4.83 0.10 -6.68
N ILE A 421 -6.07 -0.30 -6.33
CA ILE A 421 -6.60 -0.13 -4.97
C ILE A 421 -5.66 -0.78 -3.97
N SER A 422 -5.27 -2.04 -4.20
CA SER A 422 -4.48 -2.83 -3.25
C SER A 422 -3.11 -2.23 -2.99
N THR A 423 -2.42 -1.70 -4.02
CA THR A 423 -1.13 -1.04 -3.83
C THR A 423 -1.26 0.36 -3.22
N SER A 424 -2.41 1.03 -3.39
CA SER A 424 -2.72 2.29 -2.68
C SER A 424 -2.87 2.09 -1.17
N ILE A 425 -3.51 0.99 -0.74
CA ILE A 425 -3.70 0.65 0.69
C ILE A 425 -2.38 0.52 1.46
N ILE A 426 -1.26 0.23 0.79
CA ILE A 426 0.08 0.21 1.42
C ILE A 426 0.36 1.51 2.18
N GLY A 427 -0.07 2.65 1.63
CA GLY A 427 0.10 3.96 2.27
C GLY A 427 -0.68 4.08 3.59
N ILE A 428 -1.86 3.45 3.69
CA ILE A 428 -2.74 3.63 4.87
C ILE A 428 -2.05 3.15 6.13
N ALA A 429 -1.33 2.02 6.04
CA ALA A 429 -0.58 1.49 7.18
C ALA A 429 0.44 2.50 7.73
N ALA A 430 1.02 3.33 6.87
CA ALA A 430 2.12 4.24 7.17
C ALA A 430 1.69 5.68 7.48
N SER A 431 0.65 6.20 6.81
CA SER A 431 0.35 7.64 6.79
C SER A 431 -1.11 8.01 7.03
N GLY A 432 -1.89 7.14 7.66
CA GLY A 432 -3.29 7.37 7.98
C GLY A 432 -4.24 7.20 6.79
N VAL A 433 -5.55 7.31 7.05
CA VAL A 433 -6.60 7.04 6.05
C VAL A 433 -6.81 8.23 5.12
N VAL A 434 -7.00 9.43 5.66
CA VAL A 434 -7.45 10.59 4.84
C VAL A 434 -6.40 10.99 3.81
N LEU A 435 -5.13 11.04 4.19
CA LEU A 435 -4.05 11.40 3.28
C LEU A 435 -4.00 10.43 2.07
N VAL A 436 -4.10 9.13 2.33
CA VAL A 436 -4.06 8.13 1.25
C VAL A 436 -5.33 8.14 0.42
N LEU A 437 -6.48 8.40 1.04
CA LEU A 437 -7.73 8.56 0.29
C LEU A 437 -7.63 9.75 -0.67
N MET A 438 -7.17 10.90 -0.20
CA MET A 438 -7.20 12.15 -0.97
C MET A 438 -6.08 12.26 -2.00
N PHE A 439 -4.85 11.87 -1.65
CA PHE A 439 -3.68 12.05 -2.50
C PHE A 439 -3.40 10.86 -3.43
N ASP A 440 -4.10 9.74 -3.26
CA ASP A 440 -3.80 8.50 -3.97
C ASP A 440 -5.06 7.76 -4.43
N LEU A 441 -5.86 7.23 -3.51
CA LEU A 441 -6.94 6.32 -3.88
C LEU A 441 -8.05 7.00 -4.69
N LEU A 442 -8.55 8.15 -4.24
CA LEU A 442 -9.64 8.87 -4.90
C LEU A 442 -9.23 9.40 -6.29
N PRO A 443 -8.07 10.05 -6.46
CA PRO A 443 -7.57 10.41 -7.79
C PRO A 443 -7.46 9.20 -8.74
N ILE A 444 -6.93 8.08 -8.26
CA ILE A 444 -6.84 6.84 -9.06
C ILE A 444 -8.22 6.33 -9.45
N ILE A 445 -9.19 6.32 -8.53
CA ILE A 445 -10.57 5.90 -8.81
C ILE A 445 -11.21 6.81 -9.86
N ILE A 446 -11.06 8.14 -9.74
CA ILE A 446 -11.59 9.11 -10.69
C ILE A 446 -10.99 8.90 -12.08
N VAL A 447 -9.66 8.85 -12.18
CA VAL A 447 -8.97 8.65 -13.46
C VAL A 447 -9.33 7.30 -14.08
N PHE A 448 -9.42 6.24 -13.27
CA PHE A 448 -9.85 4.93 -13.75
C PHE A 448 -11.30 4.97 -14.28
N ALA A 449 -12.21 5.65 -13.58
CA ALA A 449 -13.59 5.80 -14.01
C ALA A 449 -13.70 6.60 -15.33
N LEU A 450 -12.94 7.70 -15.44
CA LEU A 450 -12.84 8.49 -16.67
C LEU A 450 -12.29 7.66 -17.84
N TYR A 451 -11.23 6.88 -17.61
CA TYR A 451 -10.67 5.97 -18.60
C TYR A 451 -11.73 4.97 -19.10
N GLN A 452 -12.46 4.33 -18.17
CA GLN A 452 -13.53 3.39 -18.52
C GLN A 452 -14.69 4.05 -19.26
N LEU A 453 -15.03 5.29 -18.91
CA LEU A 453 -16.05 6.08 -19.59
C LEU A 453 -15.63 6.36 -21.05
N CYS A 454 -14.41 6.84 -21.28
CA CYS A 454 -13.86 7.10 -22.61
C CYS A 454 -13.82 5.85 -23.50
N VAL A 455 -13.49 4.70 -22.93
CA VAL A 455 -13.52 3.41 -23.66
C VAL A 455 -14.95 3.05 -24.09
N ARG A 456 -15.97 3.37 -23.30
CA ARG A 456 -17.38 3.04 -23.56
C ARG A 456 -18.10 4.01 -24.49
N LEU A 457 -17.77 5.31 -24.47
CA LEU A 457 -18.52 6.38 -25.16
C LEU A 457 -18.57 6.30 -26.70
N ARG A 458 -17.89 5.37 -27.37
CA ARG A 458 -17.94 5.19 -28.84
C ARG A 458 -18.58 3.88 -29.32
N VAL A 459 -19.46 3.28 -28.51
CA VAL A 459 -20.21 2.06 -28.87
C VAL A 459 -21.54 2.38 -29.58
N VAL A 460 -21.75 3.60 -30.07
CA VAL A 460 -22.81 3.89 -31.07
C VAL A 460 -22.24 3.70 -32.47
N LYS A 461 -21.91 2.45 -32.83
CA LYS A 461 -21.99 1.99 -34.21
C LYS A 461 -22.89 0.76 -34.17
N THR A 462 -24.12 0.96 -34.62
CA THR A 462 -25.09 -0.05 -35.05
C THR A 462 -24.44 -1.41 -35.22
N ALA A 463 -24.75 -2.34 -34.31
CA ALA A 463 -24.26 -3.70 -34.42
C ALA A 463 -24.62 -4.23 -35.82
N PRO A 464 -23.64 -4.67 -36.65
CA PRO A 464 -24.00 -5.53 -37.76
C PRO A 464 -24.68 -6.76 -37.13
N ARG A 465 -25.91 -7.04 -37.58
CA ARG A 465 -26.66 -8.26 -37.23
C ARG A 465 -25.68 -9.42 -37.14
N ARG A 466 -25.55 -10.03 -35.96
CA ARG A 466 -24.88 -11.32 -35.82
C ARG A 466 -25.55 -12.27 -36.82
N LYS A 467 -24.88 -12.55 -37.95
CA LYS A 467 -25.18 -13.75 -38.72
C LYS A 467 -24.78 -14.91 -37.82
N VAL A 468 -25.80 -15.56 -37.26
CA VAL A 468 -25.63 -16.86 -36.61
C VAL A 468 -25.27 -17.82 -37.72
N ALA A 469 -23.98 -18.09 -37.89
CA ALA A 469 -23.56 -19.29 -38.61
C ALA A 469 -23.86 -20.47 -37.69
N GLN A 470 -24.90 -21.22 -38.04
CA GLN A 470 -25.06 -22.59 -37.56
C GLN A 470 -23.88 -23.40 -38.11
N ILE A 471 -23.10 -24.00 -37.22
CA ILE A 471 -22.27 -25.17 -37.49
C ILE A 471 -22.94 -26.33 -36.77
#